data_AF-A0A956QFA3-F1
#
_entry.id   AF-A0A956QFA3-F1
#
_cell.length_a   1.000
_cell.length_b   1.000
_cell.length_c   1.000
_cell.angle_alpha   90.00
_cell.angle_beta   90.00
_cell.angle_gamma   90.00
#
_symmetry.space_group_name_H-M   'P 1'
#
loop_
_entity.id
_entity.type
_entity.pdbx_description
1 polymer ?
#
loop_
_entity_poly.entity_id
_entity_poly.type
_entity_poly.pdbx_seq_one_letter_code
_entity_poly.pdbx_strand_id
1 'polypeptide(L)'
;FMELHQQQMAAIEKAIADADPGALQRTAHTFKGSVANFSAHAAAETAEELVALGRDGKIGGAREAFKKLQDETDKLTKLLAALRRQHGGA
;
A
#
# COMPACT_ATOMS: atom_id res chain seq x y z
N PHE A 1 -10.55 -6.87 -0.41
CA PHE A 1 -9.18 -6.51 0.02
C PHE A 1 -8.11 -7.29 -0.75
N MET A 2 -8.12 -8.63 -0.76
CA MET A 2 -7.01 -9.43 -1.30
C MET A 2 -6.74 -9.26 -2.82
N GLU A 3 -7.74 -9.13 -3.68
CA GLU A 3 -7.49 -8.87 -5.11
C GLU A 3 -7.25 -7.39 -5.39
N LEU A 4 -8.00 -6.51 -4.72
CA LEU A 4 -7.93 -5.06 -4.93
C LEU A 4 -6.58 -4.47 -4.50
N HIS A 5 -5.98 -4.96 -3.40
CA HIS A 5 -4.68 -4.44 -2.95
C HIS A 5 -3.55 -4.81 -3.94
N GLN A 6 -3.60 -5.97 -4.61
CA GLN A 6 -2.59 -6.34 -5.60
C GLN A 6 -2.60 -5.39 -6.81
N GLN A 7 -3.79 -5.03 -7.28
CA GLN A 7 -3.95 -4.06 -8.37
C GLN A 7 -3.44 -2.66 -7.96
N GLN A 8 -3.73 -2.23 -6.74
CA GLN A 8 -3.24 -0.94 -6.22
C GLN A 8 -1.71 -0.93 -6.04
N MET A 9 -1.12 -2.02 -5.55
CA MET A 9 0.33 -2.15 -5.41
C MET A 9 1.04 -2.13 -6.77
N ALA A 10 0.50 -2.83 -7.77
CA ALA A 10 1.02 -2.78 -9.13
C ALA A 10 0.90 -1.37 -9.75
N ALA A 11 -0.17 -0.64 -9.45
CA ALA A 11 -0.35 0.73 -9.91
C ALA A 11 0.67 1.70 -9.28
N ILE A 12 0.99 1.52 -8.00
CA ILE A 12 2.04 2.29 -7.31
C ILE A 12 3.42 1.96 -7.90
N GLU A 13 3.73 0.67 -8.09
CA GLU A 13 4.99 0.24 -8.72
C GLU A 13 5.17 0.84 -10.11
N LYS A 14 4.11 0.83 -10.92
CA LYS A 14 4.11 1.43 -12.25
C LYS A 14 4.36 2.93 -12.19
N ALA A 15 3.71 3.65 -11.27
CA ALA A 15 3.92 5.09 -11.12
C ALA A 15 5.37 5.44 -10.74
N ILE A 16 6.02 4.59 -9.93
CA ILE A 16 7.45 4.74 -9.59
C ILE A 16 8.32 4.46 -10.83
N ALA A 17 8.03 3.39 -11.57
CA ALA A 17 8.79 3.01 -12.77
C ALA A 17 8.70 4.06 -13.89
N ASP A 18 7.53 4.66 -14.06
CA ASP A 18 7.29 5.73 -15.04
C ASP A 18 7.79 7.11 -14.58
N ALA A 19 8.28 7.21 -13.35
CA ALA A 19 8.61 8.48 -12.68
C ALA A 19 7.46 9.50 -12.74
N ASP A 20 6.22 9.04 -12.51
CA ASP A 20 5.01 9.86 -12.49
C ASP A 20 4.60 10.20 -11.04
N PRO A 21 5.04 11.36 -10.50
CA PRO A 21 4.72 11.77 -9.14
C PRO A 21 3.22 11.99 -8.92
N GLY A 22 2.48 12.39 -9.95
CA GLY A 22 1.04 12.57 -9.86
C GLY A 22 0.30 11.24 -9.74
N ALA A 23 0.70 10.24 -10.54
CA ALA A 23 0.17 8.88 -10.41
C ALA A 23 0.56 8.24 -9.07
N LEU A 24 1.80 8.46 -8.60
CA LEU A 24 2.26 7.96 -7.30
C LEU A 24 1.37 8.49 -6.17
N GLN A 25 1.16 9.80 -6.14
CA GLN A 25 0.31 10.45 -5.13
C GLN A 25 -1.10 9.85 -5.12
N ARG A 26 -1.76 9.78 -6.30
CA ARG A 26 -3.15 9.31 -6.40
C ARG A 26 -3.30 7.85 -6.00
N THR A 27 -2.44 6.98 -6.53
CA THR A 27 -2.50 5.53 -6.26
C THR A 27 -2.17 5.21 -4.81
N ALA A 28 -1.17 5.87 -4.22
CA ALA A 28 -0.85 5.74 -2.79
C ALA A 28 -1.99 6.26 -1.89
N HIS A 29 -2.66 7.34 -2.28
CA HIS A 29 -3.81 7.87 -1.53
C HIS A 29 -4.99 6.89 -1.52
N THR A 30 -5.31 6.27 -2.67
CA THR A 30 -6.34 5.23 -2.76
C THR A 30 -5.98 4.00 -1.93
N PHE A 31 -4.71 3.60 -1.94
CA PHE A 31 -4.22 2.47 -1.14
C PHE A 31 -4.34 2.76 0.36
N LYS A 32 -3.91 3.95 0.82
CA LYS A 32 -4.05 4.40 2.22
C LYS A 32 -5.48 4.23 2.73
N GLY A 33 -6.47 4.69 1.97
CA GLY A 33 -7.89 4.55 2.33
C GLY A 33 -8.34 3.08 2.42
N SER A 34 -7.76 2.20 1.60
CA SER A 34 -8.08 0.78 1.60
C SER A 34 -7.53 0.06 2.84
N VAL A 35 -6.30 0.36 3.28
CA VAL A 35 -5.68 -0.26 4.47
C VAL A 35 -6.12 0.36 5.80
N ALA A 36 -6.50 1.63 5.81
CA ALA A 36 -7.01 2.31 7.01
C ALA A 36 -8.25 1.60 7.62
N ASN A 37 -9.06 0.94 6.77
CA ASN A 37 -10.23 0.18 7.20
C ASN A 37 -9.91 -1.07 8.04
N PHE A 38 -8.65 -1.53 8.06
CA PHE A 38 -8.24 -2.76 8.74
C PHE A 38 -7.36 -2.48 9.97
N SER A 39 -7.38 -1.25 10.50
CA SER A 39 -6.51 -0.80 11.60
C SER A 39 -5.01 -1.02 11.34
N ALA A 40 -4.61 -1.09 10.07
CA ALA A 40 -3.24 -1.31 9.66
C ALA A 40 -2.44 0.00 9.67
N HIS A 41 -2.17 0.52 10.87
CA HIS A 41 -1.56 1.83 11.07
C HIS A 41 -0.23 1.98 10.32
N ALA A 42 0.66 0.97 10.41
CA ALA A 42 1.94 0.98 9.72
C ALA A 42 1.81 1.11 8.19
N ALA A 43 0.94 0.30 7.56
CA ALA A 43 0.69 0.36 6.12
C ALA A 43 0.08 1.70 5.68
N ALA A 44 -0.80 2.27 6.52
CA ALA A 44 -1.40 3.58 6.25
C ALA A 44 -0.37 4.72 6.35
N GLU A 45 0.54 4.66 7.33
CA GLU A 45 1.63 5.63 7.50
C GLU A 45 2.62 5.56 6.34
N THR A 46 3.04 4.36 5.92
CA THR A 46 3.95 4.23 4.78
C THR A 46 3.28 4.64 3.45
N ALA A 47 1.98 4.39 3.30
CA ALA A 47 1.22 4.90 2.14
C ALA A 47 1.13 6.44 2.16
N GLU A 48 1.01 7.06 3.33
CA GLU A 48 1.05 8.52 3.49
C GLU A 48 2.42 9.11 3.12
N GLU A 49 3.50 8.42 3.46
CA GLU A 49 4.85 8.80 3.03
C GLU A 49 4.96 8.82 1.50
N LEU A 50 4.43 7.81 0.80
CA LEU A 50 4.39 7.78 -0.66
C LEU A 50 3.51 8.90 -1.27
N VAL A 51 2.40 9.25 -0.61
CA VAL A 51 1.58 10.40 -1.01
C VAL A 51 2.38 11.70 -0.91
N ALA A 52 3.13 11.89 0.19
CA ALA A 52 3.97 13.07 0.36
C ALA A 52 5.10 13.12 -0.68
N LEU A 53 5.77 12.00 -0.94
CA LEU A 53 6.81 11.90 -1.97
C LEU A 53 6.28 12.22 -3.37
N GLY A 54 5.10 11.70 -3.73
CA GLY A 54 4.43 12.02 -4.99
C GLY A 54 4.05 13.50 -5.08
N ARG A 55 3.45 14.06 -4.02
CA ARG A 55 3.08 15.49 -3.97
C ARG A 55 4.29 16.42 -4.11
N ASP A 56 5.41 16.06 -3.49
CA ASP A 56 6.64 16.85 -3.50
C ASP A 56 7.50 16.62 -4.76
N GLY A 57 7.08 15.72 -5.66
CA GLY A 57 7.83 15.38 -6.88
C GLY A 57 9.10 14.55 -6.63
N LYS A 58 9.26 13.97 -5.44
CA LYS A 58 10.48 13.27 -4.99
C LYS A 58 10.39 11.76 -5.23
N ILE A 59 10.43 11.36 -6.51
CA ILE A 59 10.39 9.94 -6.91
C ILE A 59 11.60 9.14 -6.36
N GLY A 60 12.75 9.77 -6.16
CA GLY A 60 13.99 9.09 -5.73
C GLY A 60 13.86 8.28 -4.42
N GLY A 61 13.03 8.72 -3.48
CA GLY A 61 12.77 8.00 -2.21
C GLY A 61 11.59 7.02 -2.27
N ALA A 62 10.81 7.03 -3.35
CA ALA A 62 9.56 6.27 -3.44
C ALA A 62 9.79 4.75 -3.47
N ARG A 63 10.94 4.29 -3.98
CA ARG A 63 11.23 2.86 -4.09
C ARG A 63 11.47 2.19 -2.73
N GLU A 64 12.12 2.87 -1.80
CA GLU A 64 12.33 2.37 -0.44
C GLU A 64 11.03 2.35 0.35
N ALA A 65 10.25 3.45 0.29
CA ALA A 65 8.93 3.51 0.91
C ALA A 65 7.96 2.47 0.32
N PHE A 66 8.03 2.21 -1.00
CA PHE A 66 7.21 1.18 -1.63
C PHE A 66 7.57 -0.23 -1.15
N LYS A 67 8.86 -0.54 -1.01
CA LYS A 67 9.29 -1.83 -0.44
C LYS A 67 8.78 -2.02 0.99
N LYS A 68 8.84 -0.96 1.81
CA LYS A 68 8.29 -1.00 3.17
C LYS A 68 6.77 -1.25 3.17
N LEU A 69 6.04 -0.61 2.24
CA LEU A 69 4.60 -0.81 2.06
C LEU A 69 4.27 -2.27 1.69
N GLN A 70 5.07 -2.88 0.80
CA GLN A 70 4.93 -4.30 0.45
C GLN A 70 5.07 -5.19 1.69
N ASP A 71 6.12 -4.99 2.47
CA ASP A 71 6.40 -5.79 3.67
C ASP A 71 5.26 -5.66 4.71
N GLU A 72 4.69 -4.47 4.89
CA GLU A 72 3.56 -4.24 5.80
C GLU A 72 2.25 -4.86 5.29
N THR A 73 2.01 -4.77 3.99
CA THR A 73 0.81 -5.34 3.34
C THR A 73 0.83 -6.86 3.35
N ASP A 74 2.00 -7.48 3.18
CA ASP A 74 2.18 -8.92 3.29
C ASP A 74 1.91 -9.42 4.71
N LYS A 75 2.35 -8.68 5.73
CA LYS A 75 2.04 -8.99 7.14
C LYS A 75 0.53 -8.93 7.38
N LEU A 76 -0.13 -7.87 6.93
CA LEU A 76 -1.58 -7.72 7.06
C LEU A 76 -2.33 -8.86 6.36
N THR A 77 -1.92 -9.20 5.14
CA THR A 77 -2.52 -10.28 4.35
C THR A 77 -2.39 -11.63 5.06
N LYS A 78 -1.22 -11.92 5.64
CA LYS A 78 -1.00 -13.14 6.44
C LYS A 78 -1.89 -13.18 7.69
N LEU A 79 -2.02 -12.06 8.40
CA LEU A 79 -2.87 -11.94 9.59
C LEU A 79 -4.36 -12.17 9.24
N LEU A 80 -4.87 -11.49 8.21
CA LEU A 80 -6.25 -11.66 7.74
C LEU A 80 -6.52 -13.09 7.27
N ALA A 81 -5.58 -13.71 6.55
CA ALA A 81 -5.70 -15.11 6.13
C ALA A 81 -5.72 -16.07 7.33
N ALA A 82 -4.99 -15.78 8.41
CA ALA A 82 -5.01 -16.57 9.64
C ALA A 82 -6.34 -16.41 10.40
N LEU A 83 -6.89 -15.20 10.50
CA LEU A 83 -8.19 -14.95 11.12
C LEU A 83 -9.32 -15.66 10.36
N ARG A 84 -9.30 -15.64 9.03
CA ARG A 84 -10.28 -16.38 8.21
C ARG A 84 -10.30 -17.88 8.52
N ARG A 85 -9.13 -18.48 8.80
CA ARG A 85 -9.03 -19.90 9.19
C ARG A 85 -9.58 -20.18 10.59
N GLN A 86 -9.51 -19.21 11.50
CA GLN A 86 -10.01 -19.34 12.87
C GLN A 86 -11.53 -19.17 12.98
N HIS A 87 -12.15 -18.40 12.08
CA HIS A 87 -13.59 -18.16 12.06
C HIS A 87 -14.36 -18.92 10.97
N GLY A 88 -13.67 -19.73 10.15
CA GLY A 88 -14.26 -20.55 9.07
C GLY A 88 -14.60 -21.98 9.47
N GLY A 89 -14.60 -22.30 10.77
CA GLY A 89 -15.01 -23.59 11.31
C GLY A 89 -16.15 -23.40 12.31
N ALA A 90 -17.38 -23.38 11.82
CA ALA A 90 -18.62 -23.60 12.58
C ALA A 90 -19.63 -24.25 11.64
#